data_AF-A0A2W4LAZ4-F1
#
_entry.id   AF-A0A2W4LAZ4-F1
#
_cell.length_a   1.000
_cell.length_b   1.000
_cell.length_c   1.000
_cell.angle_alpha   90.00
_cell.angle_beta   90.00
_cell.angle_gamma   90.00
#
_symmetry.space_group_name_H-M   'P 1'
#
loop_
_entity.id
_entity.type
_entity.pdbx_description
1 polymer ?
#
loop_
_entity_poly.entity_id
_entity_poly.type
_entity_poly.pdbx_seq_one_letter_code
_entity_poly.pdbx_strand_id
1 'polypeptide(L)'
;RIGQNPLVHVPPLTALVPPVGSPRDARRAREVRGPPPMRPIAPDEVDRFTVRGQYGPGSVGGQAVPGYREEPGVSPDSRTETYVALQFFVESWRWAGVPFFLRTGKRLPKRASEIAIQFRMAPTMLFDTGPLSGIEPNVLAIKIQPDEGISLRFDSKVPGQANQIRPVTMDFRYNASFGIESPEAYERLLLDAMLGDSTLFTRSDEVEASWSLITPILEGWERAPAPEFPNYEAGTWGPRAADEFIGRIGAKWRRL
;
A
#
# COMPACT_ATOMS: atom_id res chain seq x y z
N ARG A 1 -9.53 2.48 23.64
CA ARG A 1 -9.08 1.36 22.76
C ARG A 1 -8.05 1.91 21.78
N ILE A 2 -6.77 2.01 22.16
CA ILE A 2 -5.73 2.75 21.40
C ILE A 2 -4.62 1.82 20.83
N GLY A 3 -4.72 0.51 21.01
CA GLY A 3 -3.73 -0.46 20.50
C GLY A 3 -4.32 -1.43 19.47
N GLN A 4 -4.83 -0.95 18.33
CA GLN A 4 -5.28 -1.84 17.26
C GLN A 4 -4.15 -2.09 16.25
N ASN A 5 -3.84 -3.37 16.03
CA ASN A 5 -2.81 -3.85 15.12
C ASN A 5 -3.06 -3.27 13.71
N PRO A 6 -2.08 -2.60 13.07
CA PRO A 6 -2.24 -2.01 11.75
C PRO A 6 -2.71 -3.02 10.69
N LEU A 7 -2.39 -4.31 10.81
CA LEU A 7 -2.88 -5.37 9.92
C LEU A 7 -4.40 -5.54 9.97
N VAL A 8 -5.03 -5.32 11.13
CA VAL A 8 -6.49 -5.45 11.30
C VAL A 8 -7.26 -4.34 10.58
N HIS A 9 -6.59 -3.22 10.28
CA HIS A 9 -7.17 -2.10 9.55
C HIS A 9 -6.77 -2.04 8.08
N VAL A 10 -5.99 -3.01 7.60
CA VAL A 10 -5.73 -3.13 6.17
C VAL A 10 -7.03 -3.59 5.52
N PRO A 11 -7.50 -2.93 4.45
CA PRO A 11 -8.62 -3.45 3.69
C PRO A 11 -8.30 -4.89 3.23
N PRO A 12 -9.30 -5.77 3.05
CA PRO A 12 -9.08 -7.14 2.58
C PRO A 12 -8.02 -7.15 1.47
N LEU A 13 -6.92 -7.91 1.63
CA LEU A 13 -5.84 -7.95 0.62
C LEU A 13 -6.40 -8.31 -0.76
N THR A 14 -7.51 -9.07 -0.75
CA THR A 14 -8.34 -9.45 -1.89
C THR A 14 -8.94 -8.25 -2.64
N ALA A 15 -9.30 -7.17 -1.94
CA ALA A 15 -9.83 -5.94 -2.52
C ALA A 15 -8.77 -5.09 -3.24
N LEU A 16 -7.48 -5.31 -2.94
CA LEU A 16 -6.36 -4.62 -3.59
C LEU A 16 -6.01 -5.21 -4.96
N VAL A 17 -6.59 -6.36 -5.30
CA VAL A 17 -6.31 -7.08 -6.54
C VAL A 17 -7.56 -7.03 -7.43
N PRO A 18 -7.48 -6.46 -8.64
CA PRO A 18 -8.62 -6.45 -9.54
C PRO A 18 -9.02 -7.90 -9.90
N PRO A 19 -10.32 -8.20 -10.04
CA PRO A 19 -10.78 -9.54 -10.38
C PRO A 19 -10.20 -9.97 -11.73
N VAL A 20 -9.82 -11.25 -11.83
CA VAL A 20 -9.29 -11.83 -13.07
C VAL A 20 -10.48 -12.26 -13.95
N GLY A 21 -10.77 -11.54 -15.05
CA GLY A 21 -11.87 -11.92 -15.97
C GLY A 21 -12.24 -10.87 -17.04
N SER A 22 -13.09 -11.27 -18.00
CA SER A 22 -13.61 -10.41 -19.08
C SER A 22 -14.64 -9.39 -18.56
N PRO A 23 -14.70 -8.15 -19.09
CA PRO A 23 -15.55 -7.07 -18.56
C PRO A 23 -17.06 -7.30 -18.64
N ARG A 24 -17.52 -8.36 -19.32
CA ARG A 24 -18.94 -8.53 -19.67
C ARG A 24 -19.87 -8.80 -18.49
N ASP A 25 -19.37 -9.06 -17.30
CA ASP A 25 -20.21 -9.21 -16.10
C ASP A 25 -19.47 -8.81 -14.81
N ALA A 26 -18.81 -7.65 -14.75
CA ALA A 26 -18.06 -7.26 -13.54
C ALA A 26 -18.93 -7.18 -12.26
N ARG A 27 -20.23 -6.84 -12.39
CA ARG A 27 -21.19 -6.82 -11.27
C ARG A 27 -21.58 -8.23 -10.80
N ARG A 28 -21.95 -9.14 -11.72
CA ARG A 28 -22.28 -10.54 -11.41
C ARG A 28 -21.04 -11.41 -11.10
N ALA A 29 -19.87 -11.05 -11.61
CA ALA A 29 -18.62 -11.76 -11.34
C ALA A 29 -18.19 -11.64 -9.87
N ARG A 30 -18.51 -10.53 -9.19
CA ARG A 30 -18.31 -10.39 -7.74
C ARG A 30 -19.26 -11.28 -6.93
N GLU A 31 -20.43 -11.63 -7.46
CA GLU A 31 -21.39 -12.51 -6.79
C GLU A 31 -20.97 -13.99 -6.84
N VAL A 32 -20.33 -14.43 -7.93
CA VAL A 32 -19.99 -15.86 -8.14
C VAL A 32 -18.53 -16.19 -7.83
N ARG A 33 -17.61 -15.20 -7.91
CA ARG A 33 -16.17 -15.47 -7.91
C ARG A 33 -15.54 -15.16 -6.55
N GLY A 34 -14.98 -16.20 -5.93
CA GLY A 34 -14.19 -16.07 -4.71
C GLY A 34 -12.93 -15.22 -4.89
N PRO A 35 -12.25 -14.89 -3.79
CA PRO A 35 -11.06 -14.05 -3.79
C PRO A 35 -9.95 -14.64 -4.67
N PRO A 36 -9.08 -13.79 -5.27
CA PRO A 36 -7.96 -14.28 -6.05
C PRO A 36 -7.04 -15.11 -5.16
N PRO A 37 -6.57 -16.28 -5.63
CA PRO A 37 -5.67 -17.11 -4.84
C PRO A 37 -4.39 -16.33 -4.56
N MET A 38 -4.03 -16.30 -3.28
CA MET A 38 -2.78 -15.72 -2.79
C MET A 38 -2.08 -16.82 -2.00
N ARG A 39 -0.76 -16.91 -2.16
CA ARG A 39 0.03 -17.86 -1.40
C ARG A 39 0.10 -17.40 0.07
N PRO A 40 -0.40 -18.20 1.04
CA PRO A 40 -0.19 -17.90 2.45
C PRO A 40 1.30 -17.88 2.79
N ILE A 41 1.71 -16.97 3.67
CA ILE A 41 3.09 -16.91 4.17
C ILE A 41 3.18 -17.87 5.35
N ALA A 42 4.03 -18.88 5.26
CA ALA A 42 4.23 -19.81 6.35
C ALA A 42 4.85 -19.08 7.57
N PRO A 43 4.50 -19.45 8.83
CA PRO A 43 4.98 -18.77 10.03
C PRO A 43 6.51 -18.61 10.13
N ASP A 44 7.26 -19.56 9.56
CA ASP A 44 8.72 -19.57 9.51
C ASP A 44 9.32 -18.71 8.38
N GLU A 45 8.52 -18.33 7.38
CA GLU A 45 8.93 -17.44 6.28
C GLU A 45 8.58 -15.96 6.55
N VAL A 46 7.89 -15.66 7.65
CA VAL A 46 7.30 -14.33 7.90
C VAL A 46 8.32 -13.19 7.86
N ASP A 47 9.51 -13.38 8.44
CA ASP A 47 10.56 -12.35 8.45
C ASP A 47 11.14 -12.07 7.05
N ARG A 48 10.94 -12.99 6.10
CA ARG A 48 11.35 -12.80 4.71
C ARG A 48 10.37 -11.92 3.95
N PHE A 49 9.08 -12.01 4.26
CA PHE A 49 7.98 -11.36 3.53
C PHE A 49 7.35 -10.19 4.27
N THR A 50 7.78 -9.90 5.49
CA THR A 50 7.22 -8.81 6.28
C THR A 50 8.29 -8.00 6.99
N VAL A 51 7.95 -6.75 7.28
CA VAL A 51 8.69 -5.88 8.20
C VAL A 51 7.70 -5.28 9.17
N ARG A 52 8.07 -5.32 10.45
CA ARG A 52 7.33 -4.71 11.54
C ARG A 52 8.05 -3.49 12.08
N GLY A 53 7.29 -2.52 12.56
CA GLY A 53 7.86 -1.40 13.30
C GLY A 53 6.97 -0.88 14.41
N GLN A 54 7.60 -0.19 15.36
CA GLN A 54 6.94 0.56 16.42
C GLN A 54 7.54 1.96 16.51
N TYR A 55 6.69 3.00 16.50
CA TYR A 55 7.19 4.38 16.56
C TYR A 55 7.72 4.72 17.95
N GLY A 56 8.87 5.38 17.97
CA GLY A 56 9.41 6.08 19.13
C GLY A 56 8.99 7.54 19.16
N PRO A 57 9.44 8.29 20.18
CA PRO A 57 9.26 9.74 20.25
C PRO A 57 9.79 10.40 18.99
N GLY A 58 9.18 11.51 18.57
CA GLY A 58 9.59 12.22 17.36
C GLY A 58 8.79 13.50 17.15
N SER A 59 8.74 13.99 15.90
CA SER A 59 7.99 15.18 15.55
C SER A 59 7.07 14.96 14.35
N VAL A 60 5.78 15.25 14.52
CA VAL A 60 4.78 15.21 13.43
C VAL A 60 4.24 16.61 13.23
N GLY A 61 4.39 17.16 12.01
CA GLY A 61 3.92 18.53 11.72
C GLY A 61 4.61 19.61 12.56
N GLY A 62 5.85 19.38 13.00
CA GLY A 62 6.60 20.29 13.85
C GLY A 62 6.26 20.23 15.35
N GLN A 63 5.34 19.36 15.75
CA GLN A 63 5.00 19.15 17.16
C GLN A 63 5.66 17.87 17.68
N ALA A 64 6.27 17.94 18.86
CA ALA A 64 6.82 16.77 19.53
C ALA A 64 5.69 15.83 19.94
N VAL A 65 5.86 14.54 19.69
CA VAL A 65 4.90 13.49 20.02
C VAL A 65 5.60 12.35 20.79
N PRO A 66 4.93 11.75 21.79
CA PRO A 66 5.48 10.64 22.55
C PRO A 66 5.63 9.39 21.68
N GLY A 67 6.49 8.47 22.13
CA GLY A 67 6.59 7.14 21.54
C GLY A 67 5.39 6.25 21.87
N TYR A 68 5.18 5.16 21.13
CA TYR A 68 4.01 4.30 21.35
C TYR A 68 3.93 3.75 22.79
N ARG A 69 5.08 3.35 23.37
CA ARG A 69 5.18 2.85 24.74
C ARG A 69 4.99 3.91 25.83
N GLU A 70 4.99 5.19 25.45
CA GLU A 70 4.77 6.33 26.34
C GLU A 70 3.31 6.82 26.27
N GLU A 71 2.52 6.32 25.33
CA GLU A 71 1.11 6.70 25.21
C GLU A 71 0.29 6.16 26.40
N PRO A 72 -0.70 6.92 26.90
CA PRO A 72 -1.53 6.50 28.03
C PRO A 72 -2.24 5.16 27.76
N GLY A 73 -2.02 4.18 28.65
CA GLY A 73 -2.64 2.86 28.57
C GLY A 73 -1.88 1.85 27.69
N VAL A 74 -0.67 2.17 27.25
CA VAL A 74 0.24 1.23 26.60
C VAL A 74 1.26 0.70 27.60
N SER A 75 1.55 -0.60 27.54
CA SER A 75 2.61 -1.20 28.36
C SER A 75 4.00 -0.70 27.90
N PRO A 76 4.91 -0.34 28.82
CA PRO A 76 6.29 -0.01 28.49
C PRO A 76 7.03 -1.14 27.76
N ASP A 77 6.61 -2.40 27.97
CA ASP A 77 7.18 -3.59 27.30
C ASP A 77 6.33 -4.04 26.10
N SER A 78 5.44 -3.19 25.58
CA SER A 78 4.55 -3.57 24.50
C SER A 78 5.33 -3.98 23.25
N ARG A 79 4.95 -5.16 22.73
CA ARG A 79 5.44 -5.74 21.48
C ARG A 79 4.51 -5.45 20.30
N THR A 80 3.48 -4.62 20.49
CA THR A 80 2.51 -4.30 19.44
C THR A 80 3.12 -3.43 18.35
N GLU A 81 2.94 -3.84 17.11
CA GLU A 81 3.38 -3.13 15.93
C GLU A 81 2.50 -1.91 15.64
N THR A 82 3.10 -0.83 15.16
CA THR A 82 2.41 0.37 14.67
C THR A 82 2.71 0.65 13.20
N TYR A 83 3.59 -0.14 12.60
CA TYR A 83 3.95 -0.12 11.18
C TYR A 83 4.11 -1.54 10.66
N VAL A 84 3.62 -1.80 9.45
CA VAL A 84 3.83 -3.06 8.73
C VAL A 84 4.12 -2.78 7.26
N ALA A 85 5.14 -3.45 6.73
CA ALA A 85 5.29 -3.68 5.30
C ALA A 85 5.16 -5.18 5.02
N LEU A 86 4.47 -5.53 3.94
CA LEU A 86 4.16 -6.90 3.53
C LEU A 86 4.43 -7.04 2.03
N GLN A 87 5.10 -8.12 1.65
CA GLN A 87 5.19 -8.59 0.27
C GLN A 87 4.29 -9.81 0.11
N PHE A 88 3.48 -9.83 -0.93
CA PHE A 88 2.65 -10.98 -1.28
C PHE A 88 2.58 -11.16 -2.79
N PHE A 89 2.11 -12.35 -3.20
CA PHE A 89 1.99 -12.73 -4.60
C PHE A 89 0.57 -13.20 -4.88
N VAL A 90 0.07 -12.80 -6.04
CA VAL A 90 -1.24 -13.23 -6.56
C VAL A 90 -1.00 -14.37 -7.53
N GLU A 91 -1.55 -15.54 -7.23
CA GLU A 91 -1.40 -16.75 -8.04
C GLU A 91 -2.33 -16.71 -9.25
N SER A 92 -1.97 -15.91 -10.25
CA SER A 92 -2.71 -15.87 -11.52
C SER A 92 -1.75 -15.76 -12.69
N TRP A 93 -2.19 -16.19 -13.87
CA TRP A 93 -1.41 -16.04 -15.11
C TRP A 93 -1.01 -14.59 -15.37
N ARG A 94 -1.88 -13.62 -15.04
CA ARG A 94 -1.65 -12.19 -15.27
C ARG A 94 -0.59 -11.63 -14.32
N TRP A 95 -0.56 -12.12 -13.08
CA TRP A 95 0.28 -11.59 -12.00
C TRP A 95 1.43 -12.52 -11.60
N ALA A 96 1.68 -13.57 -12.39
CA ALA A 96 2.74 -14.53 -12.15
C ALA A 96 4.10 -13.82 -12.02
N GLY A 97 4.74 -14.00 -10.87
CA GLY A 97 6.04 -13.39 -10.56
C GLY A 97 6.02 -11.88 -10.31
N VAL A 98 4.84 -11.24 -10.23
CA VAL A 98 4.72 -9.81 -9.88
C VAL A 98 4.55 -9.68 -8.37
N PRO A 99 5.51 -9.06 -7.65
CA PRO A 99 5.39 -8.85 -6.22
C PRO A 99 4.45 -7.67 -5.94
N PHE A 100 3.54 -7.86 -4.99
CA PHE A 100 2.72 -6.78 -4.43
C PHE A 100 3.30 -6.37 -3.09
N PHE A 101 3.43 -5.06 -2.89
CA PHE A 101 3.89 -4.50 -1.63
C PHE A 101 2.78 -3.67 -1.02
N LEU A 102 2.48 -3.97 0.24
CA LEU A 102 1.62 -3.18 1.09
C LEU A 102 2.49 -2.54 2.17
N ARG A 103 2.26 -1.27 2.46
CA ARG A 103 2.73 -0.64 3.69
C ARG A 103 1.60 0.11 4.37
N THR A 104 1.57 0.04 5.69
CA THR A 104 0.65 0.80 6.53
C THR A 104 1.37 1.16 7.82
N GLY A 105 1.06 2.33 8.37
CA GLY A 105 1.69 2.75 9.62
C GLY A 105 0.99 3.92 10.28
N LYS A 106 1.26 4.05 11.57
CA LYS A 106 0.83 5.19 12.40
C LYS A 106 2.00 6.15 12.60
N ARG A 107 1.66 7.42 12.87
CA ARG A 107 2.62 8.52 13.07
C ARG A 107 3.62 8.65 11.90
N LEU A 108 3.15 8.44 10.67
CA LEU A 108 3.89 8.73 9.44
C LEU A 108 3.82 10.24 9.13
N PRO A 109 4.67 10.80 8.24
CA PRO A 109 4.76 12.25 8.03
C PRO A 109 3.50 12.81 7.37
N LYS A 110 2.74 11.97 6.66
CA LYS A 110 1.55 12.36 5.91
C LYS A 110 0.50 11.25 5.96
N ARG A 111 -0.77 11.63 6.14
CA ARG A 111 -1.91 10.73 5.94
C ARG A 111 -2.14 10.57 4.44
N ALA A 112 -2.05 9.34 3.93
CA ALA A 112 -2.32 9.02 2.54
C ALA A 112 -2.70 7.55 2.36
N SER A 113 -3.62 7.30 1.44
CA SER A 113 -3.99 6.01 0.87
C SER A 113 -3.83 6.13 -0.64
N GLU A 114 -2.92 5.36 -1.21
CA GLU A 114 -2.67 5.33 -2.64
C GLU A 114 -2.33 3.92 -3.11
N ILE A 115 -2.55 3.67 -4.40
CA ILE A 115 -2.07 2.49 -5.11
C ILE A 115 -1.07 2.97 -6.15
N ALA A 116 0.17 2.53 -6.05
CA ALA A 116 1.22 2.86 -7.00
C ALA A 116 1.61 1.63 -7.84
N ILE A 117 1.50 1.75 -9.15
CA ILE A 117 1.91 0.74 -10.12
C ILE A 117 3.18 1.22 -10.79
N GLN A 118 4.29 0.54 -10.50
CA GLN A 118 5.58 0.78 -11.15
C GLN A 118 5.71 -0.16 -12.36
N PHE A 119 5.90 0.42 -13.55
CA PHE A 119 6.10 -0.35 -14.76
C PHE A 119 7.53 -0.89 -14.84
N ARG A 120 7.76 -1.95 -15.61
CA ARG A 120 9.11 -2.38 -15.95
C ARG A 120 9.76 -1.35 -16.86
N MET A 121 11.08 -1.20 -16.77
CA MET A 121 11.80 -0.41 -17.78
C MET A 121 11.68 -1.07 -19.16
N ALA A 122 11.62 -0.25 -20.20
CA ALA A 122 11.66 -0.74 -21.56
C ALA A 122 13.03 -1.41 -21.82
N PRO A 123 13.06 -2.63 -22.40
CA PRO A 123 14.32 -3.37 -22.62
C PRO A 123 15.23 -2.73 -23.68
N THR A 124 14.67 -1.93 -24.59
CA THR A 124 15.41 -1.24 -25.64
C THR A 124 14.96 0.22 -25.68
N MET A 125 15.89 1.15 -25.53
CA MET A 125 15.62 2.58 -25.70
C MET A 125 16.01 2.98 -27.13
N LEU A 126 15.08 3.57 -27.87
CA LEU A 126 15.31 4.07 -29.24
C LEU A 126 16.22 5.31 -29.27
N PHE A 127 16.54 5.91 -28.11
CA PHE A 127 17.29 7.14 -27.98
C PHE A 127 18.57 6.90 -27.18
N ASP A 128 19.70 6.91 -27.88
CA ASP A 128 21.05 6.82 -27.29
C ASP A 128 21.38 8.17 -26.63
N THR A 129 21.03 8.30 -25.35
CA THR A 129 21.16 9.55 -24.58
C THR A 129 22.06 9.34 -23.36
N GLY A 130 23.30 8.94 -23.61
CA GLY A 130 24.35 8.91 -22.58
C GLY A 130 24.19 7.79 -21.54
N PRO A 131 24.93 7.87 -20.40
CA PRO A 131 24.87 6.84 -19.37
C PRO A 131 23.42 6.67 -18.89
N LEU A 132 23.02 5.42 -18.67
CA LEU A 132 21.71 4.95 -18.18
C LEU A 132 21.25 5.59 -16.84
N SER A 133 22.00 6.54 -16.29
CA SER A 133 21.96 7.04 -14.92
C SER A 133 20.82 8.04 -14.62
N GLY A 134 19.74 8.09 -15.40
CA GLY A 134 18.69 9.09 -15.19
C GLY A 134 17.27 8.73 -15.60
N ILE A 135 17.06 7.56 -16.23
CA ILE A 135 15.74 7.15 -16.70
C ILE A 135 15.10 6.31 -15.60
N GLU A 136 13.96 6.77 -15.10
CA GLU A 136 13.24 6.07 -14.04
C GLU A 136 12.02 5.33 -14.61
N PRO A 137 11.62 4.20 -14.02
CA PRO A 137 10.43 3.50 -14.49
C PRO A 137 9.17 4.37 -14.38
N ASN A 138 8.28 4.22 -15.35
CA ASN A 138 6.98 4.88 -15.33
C ASN A 138 6.22 4.48 -14.06
N VAL A 139 5.46 5.41 -13.49
CA VAL A 139 4.64 5.16 -12.30
C VAL A 139 3.24 5.71 -12.51
N LEU A 140 2.23 4.84 -12.39
CA LEU A 140 0.83 5.24 -12.27
C LEU A 140 0.45 5.19 -10.80
N ALA A 141 0.13 6.33 -10.20
CA ALA A 141 -0.37 6.41 -8.84
C ALA A 141 -1.86 6.82 -8.84
N ILE A 142 -2.67 6.01 -8.16
CA ILE A 142 -4.08 6.24 -7.92
C ILE A 142 -4.21 6.69 -6.47
N LYS A 143 -4.55 7.96 -6.26
CA LYS A 143 -4.71 8.56 -4.93
C LYS A 143 -6.15 8.34 -4.50
N ILE A 144 -6.31 7.64 -3.39
CA ILE A 144 -7.61 7.34 -2.81
C ILE A 144 -7.98 8.47 -1.84
N GLN A 145 -7.15 8.74 -0.83
CA GLN A 145 -7.38 9.82 0.14
C GLN A 145 -6.08 10.27 0.82
N PRO A 146 -5.94 11.53 1.26
CA PRO A 146 -6.74 12.69 0.84
C PRO A 146 -6.42 13.06 -0.63
N ASP A 147 -7.24 13.93 -1.21
CA ASP A 147 -7.08 14.45 -2.57
C ASP A 147 -7.18 13.37 -3.67
N GLU A 148 -8.39 12.89 -3.91
CA GLU A 148 -8.69 11.88 -4.93
C GLU A 148 -8.14 12.32 -6.29
N GLY A 149 -7.43 11.40 -6.95
CA GLY A 149 -6.81 11.72 -8.22
C GLY A 149 -5.98 10.60 -8.81
N ILE A 150 -5.46 10.84 -10.00
CA ILE A 150 -4.61 9.92 -10.73
C ILE A 150 -3.40 10.70 -11.23
N SER A 151 -2.19 10.18 -11.02
CA SER A 151 -0.98 10.74 -11.58
C SER A 151 -0.19 9.70 -12.36
N LEU A 152 0.15 10.01 -13.60
CA LEU A 152 1.06 9.19 -14.41
C LEU A 152 2.37 9.95 -14.60
N ARG A 153 3.46 9.36 -14.10
CA ARG A 153 4.82 9.87 -14.29
C ARG A 153 5.52 9.03 -15.35
N PHE A 154 6.07 9.69 -16.35
CA PHE A 154 6.78 9.06 -17.45
C PHE A 154 7.83 10.01 -18.02
N ASP A 155 8.79 9.46 -18.74
CA ASP A 155 9.86 10.24 -19.35
C ASP A 155 9.44 10.77 -20.73
N SER A 156 9.75 12.04 -20.98
CA SER A 156 9.47 12.72 -22.25
C SER A 156 10.67 13.54 -22.73
N LYS A 157 10.79 13.69 -24.05
CA LYS A 157 11.82 14.55 -24.66
C LYS A 157 11.51 16.01 -24.33
N VAL A 158 12.53 16.73 -23.87
CA VAL A 158 12.43 18.18 -23.68
C VAL A 158 12.28 18.85 -25.06
N PRO A 159 11.27 19.72 -25.27
CA PRO A 159 11.16 20.48 -26.50
C PRO A 159 12.44 21.26 -26.80
N GLY A 160 13.01 21.06 -27.99
CA GLY A 160 14.27 21.69 -28.40
C GLY A 160 15.14 20.80 -29.28
N GLN A 161 16.29 21.32 -29.67
CA GLN A 161 17.27 20.61 -30.51
C GLN A 161 18.07 19.56 -29.73
N ALA A 162 18.27 19.78 -28.43
CA ALA A 162 18.99 18.83 -27.57
C ALA A 162 18.18 17.55 -27.36
N ASN A 163 18.83 16.40 -27.45
CA ASN A 163 18.22 15.10 -27.18
C ASN A 163 18.28 14.78 -25.68
N GLN A 164 17.54 15.55 -24.88
CA GLN A 164 17.45 15.37 -23.44
C GLN A 164 16.07 14.84 -23.07
N ILE A 165 16.05 13.80 -22.24
CA ILE A 165 14.84 13.20 -21.69
C ILE A 165 14.68 13.68 -20.25
N ARG A 166 13.46 14.01 -19.84
CA ARG A 166 13.14 14.37 -18.45
C ARG A 166 11.82 13.73 -18.01
N PRO A 167 11.67 13.41 -16.71
CA PRO A 167 10.40 12.96 -16.16
C PRO A 167 9.38 14.08 -16.21
N VAL A 168 8.20 13.77 -16.76
CA VAL A 168 7.01 14.60 -16.74
C VAL A 168 5.89 13.89 -15.99
N THR A 169 4.98 14.67 -15.42
CA THR A 169 3.83 14.15 -14.67
C THR A 169 2.54 14.66 -15.31
N MET A 170 1.65 13.73 -15.64
CA MET A 170 0.25 14.02 -15.95
C MET A 170 -0.56 13.82 -14.67
N ASP A 171 -1.24 14.87 -14.22
CA ASP A 171 -2.04 14.86 -13.00
C ASP A 171 -3.51 15.12 -13.31
N PHE A 172 -4.38 14.27 -12.77
CA PHE A 172 -5.80 14.48 -12.64
C PHE A 172 -6.15 14.59 -11.15
N ARG A 173 -6.89 15.64 -10.77
CA ARG A 173 -7.37 15.86 -9.40
C ARG A 173 -8.88 16.01 -9.43
N TYR A 174 -9.59 15.20 -8.65
CA TYR A 174 -11.05 15.14 -8.68
C TYR A 174 -11.67 16.47 -8.26
N ASN A 175 -11.25 16.98 -7.08
CA ASN A 175 -11.74 18.25 -6.54
C ASN A 175 -11.51 19.44 -7.51
N ALA A 176 -10.33 19.52 -8.12
CA ALA A 176 -10.03 20.58 -9.09
C ALA A 176 -10.83 20.48 -10.40
N SER A 177 -11.28 19.28 -10.77
CA SER A 177 -11.98 19.04 -12.04
C SER A 177 -13.49 19.18 -11.92
N PHE A 178 -14.05 18.81 -10.76
CA PHE A 178 -15.50 18.75 -10.57
C PHE A 178 -16.03 19.75 -9.54
N GLY A 179 -15.19 20.34 -8.68
CA GLY A 179 -15.59 21.36 -7.71
C GLY A 179 -16.62 20.88 -6.67
N ILE A 180 -16.81 19.57 -6.55
CA ILE A 180 -17.76 18.92 -5.65
C ILE A 180 -16.94 18.13 -4.64
N GLU A 181 -17.25 18.31 -3.36
CA GLU A 181 -16.72 17.43 -2.32
C GLU A 181 -17.29 16.02 -2.52
N SER A 182 -16.41 15.02 -2.56
CA SER A 182 -16.81 13.63 -2.60
C SER A 182 -17.75 13.35 -1.41
N PRO A 183 -18.92 12.72 -1.60
CA PRO A 183 -19.84 12.43 -0.51
C PRO A 183 -19.13 11.61 0.57
N GLU A 184 -19.49 11.85 1.83
CA GLU A 184 -18.84 11.16 2.95
C GLU A 184 -19.03 9.65 2.81
N ALA A 185 -17.99 8.86 3.08
CA ALA A 185 -17.99 7.42 2.82
C ALA A 185 -19.20 6.69 3.42
N TYR A 186 -19.68 7.14 4.59
CA TYR A 186 -20.85 6.57 5.24
C TYR A 186 -22.18 6.92 4.57
N GLU A 187 -22.33 8.13 4.01
CA GLU A 187 -23.55 8.51 3.29
C GLU A 187 -23.79 7.57 2.11
N ARG A 188 -22.72 7.29 1.35
CA ARG A 188 -22.78 6.36 0.22
C ARG A 188 -23.13 4.95 0.67
N LEU A 189 -22.47 4.44 1.70
CA LEU A 189 -22.72 3.10 2.22
C LEU A 189 -24.13 2.93 2.78
N LEU A 190 -24.66 3.95 3.45
CA LEU A 190 -26.03 3.94 3.96
C LEU A 190 -27.05 3.93 2.83
N LEU A 191 -26.83 4.76 1.80
CA LEU A 191 -27.68 4.77 0.61
C LEU A 191 -27.66 3.40 -0.09
N ASP A 192 -26.47 2.83 -0.29
CA ASP A 192 -26.33 1.51 -0.92
C ASP A 192 -27.02 0.41 -0.09
N ALA A 193 -26.93 0.46 1.25
CA ALA A 193 -27.68 -0.45 2.14
C ALA A 193 -29.20 -0.29 2.00
N MET A 194 -29.71 0.95 1.91
CA MET A 194 -31.14 1.22 1.72
C MET A 194 -31.64 0.76 0.34
N LEU A 195 -30.79 0.83 -0.68
CA LEU A 195 -31.08 0.37 -2.05
C LEU A 195 -30.87 -1.14 -2.23
N GLY A 196 -30.34 -1.84 -1.22
CA GLY A 196 -29.98 -3.25 -1.30
C GLY A 196 -28.77 -3.54 -2.20
N ASP A 197 -27.95 -2.52 -2.50
CA ASP A 197 -26.72 -2.67 -3.28
C ASP A 197 -25.58 -3.12 -2.35
N SER A 198 -25.17 -4.38 -2.49
CA SER A 198 -24.09 -4.98 -1.69
C SER A 198 -22.70 -4.79 -2.31
N THR A 199 -22.56 -4.05 -3.41
CA THR A 199 -21.30 -3.98 -4.20
C THR A 199 -20.10 -3.49 -3.39
N LEU A 200 -20.31 -2.55 -2.46
CA LEU A 200 -19.25 -1.97 -1.61
C LEU A 200 -19.10 -2.66 -0.25
N PHE A 201 -19.93 -3.66 0.05
CA PHE A 201 -19.85 -4.40 1.29
C PHE A 201 -18.90 -5.59 1.14
N THR A 202 -18.08 -5.82 2.15
CA THR A 202 -17.20 -7.00 2.19
C THR A 202 -18.04 -8.23 2.50
N ARG A 203 -17.86 -9.29 1.70
CA ARG A 203 -18.55 -10.56 1.92
C ARG A 203 -17.86 -11.39 2.99
N SER A 204 -18.59 -12.30 3.62
CA SER A 204 -18.04 -13.19 4.67
C SER A 204 -16.88 -14.05 4.19
N ASP A 205 -16.96 -14.59 2.97
CA ASP A 205 -15.89 -15.40 2.36
C ASP A 205 -14.62 -14.58 2.05
N GLU A 206 -14.77 -13.31 1.66
CA GLU A 206 -13.65 -12.38 1.49
C GLU A 206 -12.95 -12.06 2.82
N VAL A 207 -13.73 -11.94 3.91
CA VAL A 207 -13.21 -11.73 5.27
C VAL A 207 -12.45 -12.97 5.73
N GLU A 208 -13.04 -14.16 5.59
CA GLU A 208 -12.40 -15.43 5.97
C GLU A 208 -11.11 -15.68 5.19
N ALA A 209 -11.10 -15.42 3.88
CA ALA A 209 -9.90 -15.52 3.07
C ALA A 209 -8.82 -14.49 3.45
N SER A 210 -9.21 -13.29 3.89
CA SER A 210 -8.24 -12.31 4.39
C SER A 210 -7.62 -12.78 5.71
N TRP A 211 -8.43 -13.34 6.61
CA TRP A 211 -7.94 -13.92 7.86
C TRP A 211 -7.03 -15.13 7.61
N SER A 212 -7.35 -16.03 6.68
CA SER A 212 -6.49 -17.17 6.39
C SER A 212 -5.10 -16.77 5.87
N LEU A 213 -4.96 -15.59 5.28
CA LEU A 213 -3.68 -15.02 4.85
C LEU A 213 -2.93 -14.30 5.97
N ILE A 214 -3.66 -13.59 6.85
CA ILE A 214 -3.06 -12.78 7.92
C ILE A 214 -2.71 -13.62 9.16
N THR A 215 -3.53 -14.61 9.51
CA THR A 215 -3.34 -15.42 10.72
C THR A 215 -1.95 -16.08 10.80
N PRO A 216 -1.43 -16.73 9.74
CA PRO A 216 -0.08 -17.31 9.78
C PRO A 216 1.03 -16.28 10.03
N ILE A 217 0.85 -15.04 9.55
CA ILE A 217 1.78 -13.92 9.78
C ILE A 217 1.77 -13.56 11.26
N LEU A 218 0.58 -13.42 11.85
CA LEU A 218 0.43 -13.11 13.28
C LEU A 218 1.03 -14.20 14.16
N GLU A 219 0.77 -15.47 13.83
CA GLU A 219 1.35 -16.61 14.55
C GLU A 219 2.89 -16.65 14.46
N GLY A 220 3.46 -16.38 13.28
CA GLY A 220 4.91 -16.30 13.11
C GLY A 220 5.52 -15.17 13.95
N TRP A 221 4.84 -14.03 13.98
CA TRP A 221 5.23 -12.85 14.77
C TRP A 221 5.16 -13.02 16.28
N GLU A 222 4.24 -13.84 16.78
CA GLU A 222 4.13 -14.20 18.19
C GLU A 222 5.26 -15.17 18.61
N ARG A 223 5.62 -16.11 17.73
CA ARG A 223 6.69 -17.10 17.95
C ARG A 223 8.09 -16.49 17.88
N ALA A 224 8.31 -15.55 16.96
CA ALA A 224 9.59 -14.86 16.80
C ALA A 224 9.75 -13.75 17.86
N PRO A 225 10.98 -13.46 18.33
CA PRO A 225 11.23 -12.26 19.11
C PRO A 225 10.79 -11.03 18.30
N ALA A 226 10.20 -10.04 18.97
CA ALA A 226 9.91 -8.78 18.31
C ALA A 226 11.25 -8.13 17.89
N PRO A 227 11.28 -7.39 16.76
CA PRO A 227 12.38 -6.50 16.48
C PRO A 227 12.63 -5.56 17.67
N GLU A 228 13.83 -5.00 17.74
CA GLU A 228 14.15 -4.00 18.76
C GLU A 228 13.24 -2.78 18.61
N PHE A 229 12.23 -2.66 19.47
CA PHE A 229 11.28 -1.55 19.45
C PHE A 229 11.61 -0.52 20.53
N PRO A 230 11.41 0.79 20.26
CA PRO A 230 10.96 1.36 18.98
C PRO A 230 12.06 1.38 17.91
N ASN A 231 11.69 1.23 16.63
CA ASN A 231 12.64 1.16 15.50
C ASN A 231 12.41 2.20 14.39
N TYR A 232 11.50 3.14 14.60
CA TYR A 232 11.37 4.32 13.74
C TYR A 232 10.88 5.52 14.53
N GLU A 233 11.29 6.71 14.12
CA GLU A 233 10.89 7.96 14.77
C GLU A 233 9.49 8.39 14.26
N ALA A 234 8.63 8.88 15.16
CA ALA A 234 7.36 9.46 14.76
C ALA A 234 7.59 10.67 13.81
N GLY A 235 6.87 10.68 12.69
CA GLY A 235 7.06 11.66 11.62
C GLY A 235 8.02 11.23 10.51
N THR A 236 8.53 9.98 10.55
CA THR A 236 9.31 9.37 9.47
C THR A 236 8.50 8.34 8.69
N TRP A 237 8.99 7.90 7.53
CA TRP A 237 8.31 6.95 6.63
C TRP A 237 8.37 5.47 7.08
N GLY A 238 8.62 5.21 8.36
CA GLY A 238 8.75 3.87 8.92
C GLY A 238 10.22 3.47 9.15
N PRO A 239 10.46 2.21 9.57
CA PRO A 239 11.79 1.73 9.90
C PRO A 239 12.65 1.56 8.66
N ARG A 240 13.97 1.75 8.81
CA ARG A 240 14.97 1.53 7.74
C ARG A 240 14.85 0.14 7.09
N ALA A 241 14.51 -0.87 7.89
CA ALA A 241 14.28 -2.23 7.41
C ALA A 241 13.20 -2.30 6.32
N ALA A 242 12.22 -1.39 6.30
CA ALA A 242 11.18 -1.35 5.27
C ALA A 242 11.73 -0.87 3.91
N ASP A 243 12.67 0.06 3.89
CA ASP A 243 13.36 0.49 2.66
C ASP A 243 14.28 -0.61 2.14
N GLU A 244 15.01 -1.27 3.03
CA GLU A 244 15.87 -2.42 2.68
C GLU A 244 15.04 -3.59 2.14
N PHE A 245 13.86 -3.83 2.70
CA PHE A 245 12.94 -4.89 2.30
C PHE A 245 12.50 -4.78 0.84
N ILE A 246 12.00 -3.62 0.41
CA ILE A 246 11.64 -3.40 -1.00
C ILE A 246 12.89 -3.27 -1.90
N GLY A 247 14.00 -2.81 -1.33
CA GLY A 247 15.29 -2.69 -2.00
C GLY A 247 15.88 -4.02 -2.48
N ARG A 248 15.51 -5.16 -1.86
CA ARG A 248 15.94 -6.51 -2.28
C ARG A 248 15.62 -6.83 -3.75
N ILE A 249 14.61 -6.18 -4.31
CA ILE A 249 14.20 -6.33 -5.72
C ILE A 249 14.54 -5.10 -6.58
N GLY A 250 15.38 -4.19 -6.09
CA GLY A 250 15.74 -2.95 -6.77
C GLY A 250 14.62 -1.89 -6.82
N ALA A 251 13.54 -2.08 -6.06
CA ALA A 251 12.44 -1.12 -5.97
C ALA A 251 12.64 -0.17 -4.77
N LYS A 252 11.89 0.94 -4.78
CA LYS A 252 11.89 1.95 -3.71
C LYS A 252 10.47 2.36 -3.41
N TRP A 253 10.18 2.67 -2.15
CA TRP A 253 8.90 3.25 -1.79
C TRP A 253 8.69 4.61 -2.44
N ARG A 254 7.47 4.86 -2.88
CA ARG A 254 7.07 6.20 -3.33
C ARG A 254 7.07 7.16 -2.15
N ARG A 255 7.66 8.34 -2.33
CA ARG A 255 7.58 9.46 -1.35
C ARG A 255 6.33 10.28 -1.66
N LEU A 256 5.56 10.63 -0.62
CA LEU A 256 4.24 11.28 -0.71
C LEU A 256 4.24 12.70 -0.18
#